data_AF-A0A7S2HZG7-F1
#
_entry.id   AF-A0A7S2HZG7-F1
#
_cell.length_a   1.000
_cell.length_b   1.000
_cell.length_c   1.000
_cell.angle_alpha   90.00
_cell.angle_beta   90.00
_cell.angle_gamma   90.00
#
_symmetry.space_group_name_H-M   'P 1'
#
loop_
_entity.id
_entity.type
_entity.pdbx_description
1 polymer ?
#
loop_
_entity_poly.entity_id
_entity_poly.type
_entity_poly.pdbx_seq_one_letter_code
_entity_poly.pdbx_strand_id
1 'polypeptide(L)'
;IKGMTSLFNVNFSIVSQVNPHLIPFFYNPTGVAGRPIRWPWRKYRGGFLVHLIEVWLKEDMIKNLTILQKTGLLFNVLGVDWSYVFTQQDHGEITIVPKAIFSDYAHILDNVTCAEDLRRKMRHSERNCWRNFAQIGHRTRLQRALRALGEAAVQASEGATLGVSEAVLRRCAAVNADPW
;
A
#
# COMPACT_ATOMS: atom_id res chain seq x y z
N ILE A 1 -7.68 0.82 7.88
CA ILE A 1 -6.20 0.96 7.86
C ILE A 1 -5.73 2.29 8.46
N LYS A 2 -6.16 3.45 7.94
CA LYS A 2 -5.67 4.79 8.41
C LYS A 2 -5.78 5.04 9.93
N GLY A 3 -6.86 4.60 10.58
CA GLY A 3 -7.00 4.74 12.04
C GLY A 3 -5.96 3.93 12.83
N MET A 4 -5.69 2.70 12.40
CA MET A 4 -4.67 1.84 13.01
C MET A 4 -3.26 2.38 12.79
N THR A 5 -2.99 2.91 11.60
CA THR A 5 -1.72 3.57 11.25
C THR A 5 -1.42 4.74 12.19
N SER A 6 -2.43 5.56 12.49
CA SER A 6 -2.30 6.68 13.43
C SER A 6 -2.08 6.21 14.87
N LEU A 7 -2.80 5.15 15.31
CA LEU A 7 -2.69 4.62 16.67
C LEU A 7 -1.31 4.01 16.97
N PHE A 8 -0.70 3.36 15.98
CA PHE A 8 0.59 2.69 16.14
C PHE A 8 1.78 3.51 15.65
N ASN A 9 1.58 4.80 15.32
CA ASN A 9 2.61 5.68 14.74
C ASN A 9 3.37 5.01 13.58
N VAL A 10 2.64 4.33 12.70
CA VAL A 10 3.20 3.59 11.59
C VAL A 10 3.28 4.52 10.38
N ASN A 11 4.47 4.65 9.78
CA ASN A 11 4.65 5.55 8.62
C ASN A 11 4.21 4.92 7.29
N PHE A 12 4.22 3.59 7.18
CA PHE A 12 3.77 2.87 6.00
C PHE A 12 3.30 1.46 6.36
N SER A 13 2.28 0.97 5.65
CA SER A 13 1.73 -0.36 5.87
C SER A 13 2.03 -1.29 4.69
N ILE A 14 2.53 -2.48 4.99
CA ILE A 14 2.63 -3.59 4.04
C ILE A 14 1.40 -4.47 4.24
N VAL A 15 0.68 -4.76 3.16
CA VAL A 15 -0.54 -5.59 3.20
C VAL A 15 -0.32 -6.82 2.33
N SER A 16 -0.62 -8.00 2.88
CA SER A 16 -0.73 -9.21 2.07
C SER A 16 -2.20 -9.45 1.75
N GLN A 17 -2.55 -9.36 0.48
CA GLN A 17 -3.91 -9.63 0.04
C GLN A 17 -4.06 -11.13 -0.19
N VAL A 18 -4.83 -11.79 0.69
CA VAL A 18 -5.13 -13.22 0.61
C VAL A 18 -6.57 -13.51 0.18
N ASN A 19 -7.41 -12.47 0.07
CA ASN A 19 -8.81 -12.60 -0.28
C ASN A 19 -8.97 -13.18 -1.69
N PRO A 20 -9.49 -14.41 -1.83
CA PRO A 20 -9.48 -15.11 -3.11
C PRO A 20 -10.33 -14.39 -4.17
N HIS A 21 -11.41 -13.74 -3.78
CA HIS A 21 -12.25 -13.00 -4.70
C HIS A 21 -11.57 -11.75 -5.28
N LEU A 22 -10.55 -11.19 -4.63
CA LEU A 22 -9.85 -9.98 -5.11
C LEU A 22 -8.65 -10.32 -6.02
N ILE A 23 -8.03 -11.49 -5.84
CA ILE A 23 -6.82 -11.91 -6.57
C ILE A 23 -6.99 -11.82 -8.10
N PRO A 24 -8.12 -12.25 -8.72
CA PRO A 24 -8.34 -12.12 -10.16
C PRO A 24 -8.35 -10.67 -10.66
N PHE A 25 -8.73 -9.73 -9.81
CA PHE A 25 -8.84 -8.31 -10.16
C PHE A 25 -7.53 -7.53 -9.97
N PHE A 26 -6.49 -8.15 -9.42
CA PHE A 26 -5.16 -7.58 -9.29
C PHE A 26 -4.32 -7.83 -10.54
N TYR A 27 -4.52 -6.99 -11.56
CA TYR A 27 -3.64 -6.94 -12.73
C TYR A 27 -2.78 -5.68 -12.73
N ASN A 28 -1.48 -5.88 -12.92
CA ASN A 28 -0.48 -4.82 -12.99
C ASN A 28 0.06 -4.74 -14.42
N PRO A 29 -0.51 -3.87 -15.26
CA PRO A 29 -0.28 -3.84 -16.70
C PRO A 29 1.10 -3.31 -17.09
N THR A 30 1.67 -2.44 -16.25
CA THR A 30 2.95 -1.74 -16.45
C THR A 30 4.17 -2.49 -15.90
N GLY A 31 3.98 -3.75 -15.49
CA GLY A 31 5.02 -4.54 -14.84
C GLY A 31 4.92 -4.45 -13.32
N VAL A 32 5.66 -5.32 -12.65
CA VAL A 32 5.60 -5.51 -11.20
C VAL A 32 7.02 -5.55 -10.65
N ALA A 33 7.19 -5.23 -9.37
CA ALA A 33 8.47 -5.35 -8.69
C ALA A 33 9.13 -6.72 -8.99
N GLY A 34 10.40 -6.71 -9.39
CA GLY A 34 11.15 -7.90 -9.79
C GLY A 34 10.77 -8.57 -11.13
N ARG A 35 9.87 -8.00 -11.94
CA ARG A 35 9.66 -8.38 -13.36
C ARG A 35 9.41 -7.14 -14.21
N PRO A 36 10.47 -6.37 -14.55
CA PRO A 36 10.34 -5.24 -15.45
C PRO A 36 9.93 -5.72 -16.85
N ILE A 37 9.19 -4.88 -17.58
CA ILE A 37 8.88 -5.14 -18.98
C ILE A 37 10.12 -4.79 -19.80
N ARG A 38 10.61 -5.74 -20.61
CA ARG A 38 11.89 -5.64 -21.34
C ARG A 38 11.87 -4.66 -22.52
N TRP A 39 10.69 -4.28 -23.02
CA TRP A 39 10.54 -3.54 -24.28
C TRP A 39 9.85 -2.18 -24.07
N PRO A 40 10.52 -1.04 -24.36
CA PRO A 40 9.97 0.31 -24.17
C PRO A 40 8.65 0.57 -24.94
N TRP A 41 8.54 -0.01 -26.14
CA TRP A 41 7.40 0.20 -27.06
C TRP A 41 6.20 -0.71 -26.78
N ARG A 42 6.40 -1.77 -25.99
CA ARG A 42 5.35 -2.73 -25.60
C ARG A 42 5.07 -2.59 -24.11
N LYS A 43 4.63 -1.39 -23.73
CA LYS A 43 4.40 -0.92 -22.34
C LYS A 43 3.37 -1.76 -21.56
N TYR A 44 2.62 -2.63 -22.24
CA TYR A 44 1.56 -3.45 -21.68
C TYR A 44 1.82 -4.94 -21.95
N ARG A 45 1.81 -5.76 -20.90
CA ARG A 45 1.80 -7.22 -21.04
C ARG A 45 0.48 -7.61 -21.75
N GLY A 46 0.55 -8.05 -23.01
CA GLY A 46 -0.63 -8.39 -23.82
C GLY A 46 -1.04 -7.35 -24.88
N GLY A 47 -0.33 -6.21 -24.98
CA GLY A 47 -0.67 -5.15 -25.94
C GLY A 47 -1.66 -4.12 -25.39
N PHE A 48 -1.71 -2.93 -25.99
CA PHE A 48 -2.53 -1.81 -25.52
C PHE A 48 -4.03 -2.12 -25.54
N LEU A 49 -4.51 -2.85 -26.56
CA LEU A 49 -5.94 -3.12 -26.71
C LEU A 49 -6.47 -4.07 -25.63
N VAL A 50 -5.75 -5.15 -25.34
CA VAL A 50 -6.12 -6.08 -24.26
C VAL A 50 -6.10 -5.36 -22.91
N HIS A 51 -5.08 -4.51 -22.70
CA HIS A 51 -5.03 -3.68 -21.50
C HIS A 51 -6.18 -2.68 -21.41
N LEU A 52 -6.56 -2.04 -22.52
CA LEU A 52 -7.68 -1.08 -22.55
C LEU A 52 -9.00 -1.78 -22.25
N ILE A 53 -9.25 -2.93 -22.87
CA ILE A 53 -10.44 -3.76 -22.61
C ILE A 53 -10.51 -4.16 -21.14
N GLU A 54 -9.38 -4.57 -20.56
CA GLU A 54 -9.31 -4.97 -19.16
C GLU A 54 -9.59 -3.81 -18.20
N VAL A 55 -8.97 -2.64 -18.43
CA VAL A 55 -9.26 -1.44 -17.64
C VAL A 55 -10.72 -1.03 -17.78
N TRP A 56 -11.24 -1.06 -19.00
CA TRP A 56 -12.63 -0.72 -19.27
C TRP A 56 -13.60 -1.67 -18.56
N LEU A 57 -13.38 -2.99 -18.65
CA LEU A 57 -14.23 -3.99 -18.00
C LEU A 57 -14.17 -3.85 -16.47
N LYS A 58 -12.97 -3.63 -15.93
CA LYS A 58 -12.77 -3.45 -14.49
C LYS A 58 -13.49 -2.20 -13.98
N GLU A 59 -13.37 -1.08 -14.70
CA GLU A 59 -14.02 0.17 -14.34
C GLU A 59 -15.54 0.08 -14.46
N ASP A 60 -16.04 -0.54 -15.54
CA ASP A 60 -17.48 -0.72 -15.74
C ASP A 60 -18.09 -1.62 -14.66
N MET A 61 -17.39 -2.68 -14.25
CA MET A 61 -17.83 -3.54 -13.15
C MET A 61 -17.89 -2.77 -11.82
N ILE A 62 -16.86 -1.98 -11.48
CA ILE A 62 -16.85 -1.16 -10.25
C ILE A 62 -17.98 -0.14 -10.27
N LYS A 63 -18.16 0.54 -11.41
CA LYS A 63 -19.25 1.51 -11.61
C LYS A 63 -20.62 0.84 -11.45
N ASN A 64 -20.86 -0.29 -12.11
CA ASN A 64 -22.12 -1.01 -12.04
C ASN A 64 -22.40 -1.49 -10.61
N LEU A 65 -21.41 -2.08 -9.92
CA LEU A 65 -21.54 -2.49 -8.52
C LEU A 65 -21.82 -1.31 -7.58
N THR A 66 -21.18 -0.17 -7.79
CA THR A 66 -21.40 1.07 -7.01
C THR A 66 -22.80 1.64 -7.26
N ILE A 67 -23.29 1.60 -8.50
CA ILE A 67 -24.65 2.03 -8.84
C ILE A 67 -25.66 1.10 -8.16
N LEU A 68 -25.47 -0.21 -8.28
CA LEU A 68 -26.31 -1.23 -7.67
C LEU A 68 -26.37 -1.12 -6.14
N GLN A 69 -25.24 -0.75 -5.50
CA GLN A 69 -25.20 -0.44 -4.07
C GLN A 69 -26.07 0.76 -3.73
N LYS A 70 -25.93 1.86 -4.47
CA LYS A 70 -26.66 3.11 -4.23
C LYS A 70 -28.16 2.99 -4.48
N THR A 71 -28.57 2.13 -5.41
CA THR A 71 -29.98 1.89 -5.72
C THR A 71 -30.63 0.86 -4.80
N GLY A 72 -29.88 0.22 -3.90
CA GLY A 72 -30.41 -0.80 -2.97
C GLY A 72 -30.94 -2.05 -3.69
N LEU A 73 -30.59 -2.23 -4.97
CA LEU A 73 -31.14 -3.27 -5.84
C LEU A 73 -30.24 -4.51 -5.90
N LEU A 74 -29.10 -4.49 -5.19
CA LEU A 74 -28.31 -5.69 -4.97
C LEU A 74 -29.18 -6.73 -4.29
N PHE A 75 -29.27 -7.89 -4.93
CA PHE A 75 -29.85 -9.07 -4.36
C PHE A 75 -29.29 -9.25 -2.95
N ASN A 76 -30.12 -9.04 -1.92
CA ASN A 76 -29.92 -9.50 -0.54
C ASN A 76 -29.94 -11.03 -0.53
N VAL A 77 -29.09 -11.67 -1.34
CA VAL A 77 -28.89 -13.11 -1.30
C VAL A 77 -28.09 -13.34 -0.02
N LEU A 78 -28.82 -13.75 1.02
CA LEU A 78 -28.33 -14.19 2.34
C LEU A 78 -28.09 -13.08 3.39
N GLY A 79 -28.63 -11.87 3.21
CA GLY A 79 -28.50 -10.80 4.23
C GLY A 79 -27.06 -10.29 4.42
N VAL A 80 -26.19 -10.58 3.45
CA VAL A 80 -24.81 -10.10 3.38
C VAL A 80 -24.72 -9.06 2.29
N ASP A 81 -24.26 -7.85 2.62
CA ASP A 81 -24.02 -6.77 1.67
C ASP A 81 -22.84 -7.13 0.75
N TRP A 82 -23.11 -7.88 -0.32
CA TRP A 82 -22.13 -8.25 -1.36
C TRP A 82 -21.41 -7.05 -1.95
N SER A 83 -22.04 -5.87 -1.89
CA SER A 83 -21.40 -4.62 -2.26
C SER A 83 -20.09 -4.37 -1.52
N TYR A 84 -20.05 -4.63 -0.21
CA TYR A 84 -18.88 -4.31 0.60
C TYR A 84 -17.70 -5.23 0.28
N VAL A 85 -18.00 -6.49 -0.07
CA VAL A 85 -17.01 -7.50 -0.44
C VAL A 85 -16.23 -7.08 -1.69
N PHE A 86 -16.90 -6.50 -2.69
CA PHE A 86 -16.23 -6.06 -3.92
C PHE A 86 -15.69 -4.64 -3.87
N THR A 87 -16.22 -3.77 -2.99
CA THR A 87 -15.78 -2.36 -2.84
C THR A 87 -14.65 -2.20 -1.80
N GLN A 88 -14.12 -3.28 -1.24
CA GLN A 88 -13.07 -3.23 -0.22
C GLN A 88 -11.77 -2.60 -0.75
N GLN A 89 -11.52 -1.33 -0.40
CA GLN A 89 -10.30 -0.58 -0.71
C GLN A 89 -9.13 -0.96 0.21
N ASP A 90 -8.74 -2.22 0.22
CA ASP A 90 -7.61 -2.66 1.06
C ASP A 90 -6.29 -2.58 0.29
N HIS A 91 -6.01 -1.43 -0.31
CA HIS A 91 -4.71 -1.17 -0.89
C HIS A 91 -3.78 -0.61 0.19
N GLY A 92 -2.84 -1.43 0.64
CA GLY A 92 -1.67 -0.96 1.38
C GLY A 92 -0.67 -0.31 0.43
N GLU A 93 0.22 0.52 0.97
CA GLU A 93 1.26 1.19 0.18
C GLU A 93 2.17 0.20 -0.56
N ILE A 94 2.38 -0.98 0.03
CA ILE A 94 2.95 -2.16 -0.63
C ILE A 94 1.92 -3.28 -0.46
N THR A 95 1.36 -3.74 -1.58
CA THR A 95 0.41 -4.85 -1.58
C THR A 95 1.05 -6.08 -2.20
N ILE A 96 1.19 -7.14 -1.41
CA ILE A 96 1.71 -8.43 -1.86
C ILE A 96 0.52 -9.33 -2.18
N VAL A 97 0.39 -9.72 -3.45
CA VAL A 97 -0.67 -10.61 -3.93
C VAL A 97 -0.06 -11.94 -4.36
N PRO A 98 -0.53 -13.08 -3.85
CA PRO A 98 -0.11 -14.39 -4.33
C PRO A 98 -0.66 -14.62 -5.73
N LYS A 99 0.13 -15.25 -6.61
CA LYS A 99 -0.42 -15.68 -7.92
C LYS A 99 -1.11 -17.01 -7.74
N ALA A 100 -2.43 -17.00 -7.57
CA ALA A 100 -3.22 -18.22 -7.50
C ALA A 100 -3.40 -18.83 -8.90
N ILE A 101 -3.38 -20.16 -8.97
CA ILE A 101 -3.75 -20.92 -10.18
C ILE A 101 -5.25 -21.26 -10.07
N PHE A 102 -5.96 -21.43 -11.18
CA PHE A 102 -7.38 -21.83 -11.17
C PHE A 102 -7.66 -23.08 -10.32
N SER A 103 -6.78 -24.08 -10.33
CA SER A 103 -6.87 -25.26 -9.46
C SER A 103 -6.79 -24.92 -7.97
N ASP A 104 -6.01 -23.89 -7.58
CA ASP A 104 -5.95 -23.47 -6.19
C ASP A 104 -7.29 -22.88 -5.71
N TYR A 105 -8.14 -22.37 -6.62
CA TYR A 105 -9.48 -21.86 -6.29
C TYR A 105 -10.47 -22.97 -5.97
N ALA A 106 -10.40 -24.10 -6.68
CA ALA A 106 -11.26 -25.25 -6.41
C ALA A 106 -10.98 -25.85 -5.03
N HIS A 107 -9.72 -25.80 -4.58
CA HIS A 107 -9.25 -26.36 -3.33
C HIS A 107 -8.96 -25.30 -2.25
N ILE A 108 -9.71 -24.16 -2.24
CA ILE A 108 -9.52 -23.12 -1.20
C ILE A 108 -9.99 -23.61 0.17
N LEU A 109 -11.12 -24.32 0.21
CA LEU A 109 -11.74 -24.79 1.43
C LEU A 109 -11.27 -26.19 1.83
N ASP A 110 -10.55 -26.88 0.95
CA ASP A 110 -10.03 -28.22 1.20
C ASP A 110 -8.78 -28.17 2.08
N ASN A 111 -8.69 -29.10 3.02
CA ASN A 111 -7.48 -29.26 3.83
C ASN A 111 -6.30 -29.69 2.96
N VAL A 112 -5.13 -29.09 3.23
CA VAL A 112 -3.90 -29.40 2.50
C VAL A 112 -3.42 -30.80 2.88
N THR A 113 -3.77 -31.80 2.07
CA THR A 113 -3.50 -33.21 2.36
C THR A 113 -2.12 -33.66 1.85
N CYS A 114 -1.57 -32.96 0.85
CA CYS A 114 -0.26 -33.26 0.25
C CYS A 114 0.83 -32.28 0.72
N ALA A 115 1.91 -32.80 1.31
CA ALA A 115 3.05 -32.00 1.75
C ALA A 115 3.76 -31.28 0.59
N GLU A 116 3.72 -31.84 -0.62
CA GLU A 116 4.36 -31.23 -1.79
C GLU A 116 3.60 -29.99 -2.29
N ASP A 117 2.27 -30.03 -2.25
CA ASP A 117 1.44 -28.87 -2.58
C ASP A 117 1.65 -27.72 -1.60
N LEU A 118 1.81 -28.03 -0.31
CA LEU A 118 2.16 -27.03 0.70
C LEU A 118 3.52 -26.37 0.38
N ARG A 119 4.55 -27.17 0.09
CA ARG A 119 5.88 -26.66 -0.29
C ARG A 119 5.82 -25.81 -1.55
N ARG A 120 5.01 -26.20 -2.55
CA ARG A 120 4.77 -25.41 -3.76
C ARG A 120 4.19 -24.04 -3.41
N LYS A 121 3.12 -24.00 -2.60
CA LYS A 121 2.45 -22.76 -2.16
C LYS A 121 3.39 -21.87 -1.33
N MET A 122 4.19 -22.46 -0.44
CA MET A 122 5.21 -21.75 0.36
C MET A 122 6.29 -21.12 -0.52
N ARG A 123 6.96 -21.91 -1.37
CA ARG A 123 8.02 -21.40 -2.27
C ARG A 123 7.50 -20.29 -3.19
N HIS A 124 6.26 -20.40 -3.64
CA HIS A 124 5.64 -19.36 -4.47
C HIS A 124 5.39 -18.07 -3.68
N SER A 125 4.94 -18.19 -2.43
CA SER A 125 4.73 -17.06 -1.53
C SER A 125 6.05 -16.36 -1.19
N GLU A 126 7.11 -17.12 -0.87
CA GLU A 126 8.47 -16.62 -0.65
C GLU A 126 8.98 -15.83 -1.86
N ARG A 127 8.87 -16.40 -3.07
CA ARG A 127 9.28 -15.73 -4.31
C ARG A 127 8.51 -14.44 -4.56
N ASN A 128 7.22 -14.39 -4.24
CA ASN A 128 6.43 -13.16 -4.38
C ASN A 128 6.85 -12.12 -3.35
N CYS A 129 7.18 -12.51 -2.12
CA CYS A 129 7.72 -11.62 -1.11
C CYS A 129 9.08 -11.05 -1.52
N TRP A 130 10.01 -11.89 -1.99
CA TRP A 130 11.39 -11.47 -2.32
C TRP A 130 11.44 -10.44 -3.43
N ARG A 131 10.48 -10.51 -4.35
CA ARG A 131 10.33 -9.53 -5.44
C ARG A 131 9.94 -8.15 -4.95
N ASN A 132 9.19 -8.05 -3.86
CA ASN A 132 8.78 -6.79 -3.25
C ASN A 132 9.79 -6.28 -2.21
N PHE A 133 10.79 -7.08 -1.84
CA PHE A 133 11.78 -6.71 -0.83
C PHE A 133 12.61 -5.48 -1.20
N ALA A 134 12.98 -5.33 -2.47
CA ALA A 134 13.68 -4.13 -2.96
C ALA A 134 12.83 -2.87 -2.75
N GLN A 135 11.52 -2.93 -3.05
CA GLN A 135 10.59 -1.82 -2.84
C GLN A 135 10.48 -1.45 -1.36
N ILE A 136 10.38 -2.45 -0.48
CA ILE A 136 10.37 -2.25 0.98
C ILE A 136 11.67 -1.57 1.44
N GLY A 137 12.82 -2.05 0.94
CA GLY A 137 14.14 -1.49 1.26
C GLY A 137 14.28 -0.02 0.85
N HIS A 138 13.88 0.33 -0.37
CA HIS A 138 13.92 1.71 -0.85
C HIS A 138 13.03 2.64 -0.02
N ARG A 139 11.80 2.21 0.30
CA ARG A 139 10.89 3.01 1.14
C ARG A 139 11.41 3.19 2.55
N THR A 140 11.96 2.13 3.15
CA THR A 140 12.55 2.19 4.49
C THR A 140 13.72 3.18 4.54
N ARG A 141 14.59 3.18 3.51
CA ARG A 141 15.72 4.13 3.42
C ARG A 141 15.23 5.57 3.29
N LEU A 142 14.25 5.81 2.41
CA LEU A 142 13.67 7.14 2.21
C LEU A 142 13.07 7.68 3.51
N GLN A 143 12.33 6.85 4.24
CA GLN A 143 11.72 7.25 5.50
C GLN A 143 12.74 7.51 6.61
N ARG A 144 13.81 6.69 6.70
CA ARG A 144 14.91 6.96 7.64
C ARG A 144 15.59 8.29 7.33
N ALA A 145 15.81 8.60 6.05
CA ALA A 145 16.38 9.88 5.64
C ALA A 145 15.46 11.06 5.98
N LEU A 146 14.16 10.96 5.68
CA LEU A 146 13.17 11.98 6.03
C LEU A 146 13.07 12.19 7.54
N ARG A 147 13.13 11.11 8.33
CA ARG A 147 13.13 11.19 9.79
C ARG A 147 14.38 11.89 10.31
N ALA A 148 15.56 11.53 9.83
CA ALA A 148 16.82 12.18 10.22
C ALA A 148 16.84 13.68 9.87
N LEU A 149 16.31 14.05 8.70
CA LEU A 149 16.16 15.45 8.31
C LEU A 149 15.15 16.19 9.18
N GLY A 150 14.03 15.56 9.53
CA GLY A 150 13.04 16.13 10.45
C GLY A 150 13.62 16.37 11.85
N GLU A 151 14.37 15.40 12.38
CA GLU A 151 15.06 15.53 13.67
C GLU A 151 16.11 16.65 13.64
N ALA A 152 16.91 16.74 12.57
CA ALA A 152 17.87 17.84 12.39
C ALA A 152 17.20 19.22 12.25
N ALA A 153 16.06 19.30 11.56
CA ALA A 153 15.30 20.54 11.40
C ALA A 153 14.68 21.01 12.73
N VAL A 154 14.19 20.08 13.56
CA VAL A 154 13.69 20.37 14.91
C VAL A 154 14.82 20.85 15.82
N GLN A 155 15.99 20.20 15.77
CA GLN A 155 17.16 20.67 16.52
C GLN A 155 17.63 22.05 16.06
N ALA A 156 17.56 22.34 14.75
CA ALA A 156 17.90 23.65 14.22
C ALA A 156 16.88 24.73 14.63
N SER A 157 15.58 24.41 14.71
CA SER A 157 14.57 25.36 15.18
C SER A 157 14.64 25.56 16.70
N GLU A 158 14.93 24.53 17.47
CA GLU A 158 15.21 24.61 18.91
C GLU A 158 16.49 25.41 19.19
N GLY A 159 17.56 25.19 18.41
CA GLY A 159 18.79 25.97 18.48
C GLY A 159 18.60 27.43 18.07
N ALA A 160 17.77 27.71 17.06
CA ALA A 160 17.41 29.07 16.67
C ALA A 160 16.53 29.76 17.71
N THR A 161 15.61 29.06 18.36
CA THR A 161 14.78 29.62 19.44
C THR A 161 15.58 29.83 20.73
N LEU A 162 16.52 28.95 21.06
CA LEU A 162 17.50 29.14 22.14
C LEU A 162 18.45 30.31 21.86
N GLY A 163 18.96 30.43 20.62
CA GLY A 163 19.80 31.55 20.21
C GLY A 163 19.06 32.89 20.18
N VAL A 164 17.78 32.90 19.77
CA VAL A 164 16.92 34.09 19.87
C VAL A 164 16.59 34.40 21.33
N SER A 165 16.32 33.41 22.17
CA SER A 165 16.09 33.60 23.60
C SER A 165 17.33 34.14 24.32
N GLU A 166 18.53 33.64 24.00
CA GLU A 166 19.78 34.12 24.59
C GLU A 166 20.14 35.53 24.08
N ALA A 167 19.90 35.82 22.79
CA ALA A 167 20.06 37.15 22.22
C ALA A 167 19.04 38.16 22.80
N VAL A 168 17.79 37.75 23.01
CA VAL A 168 16.75 38.56 23.68
C VAL A 168 17.09 38.77 25.15
N LEU A 169 17.52 37.73 25.87
CA LEU A 169 17.96 37.85 27.28
C LEU A 169 19.19 38.75 27.42
N ARG A 170 20.18 38.68 26.52
CA ARG A 170 21.34 39.60 26.52
C ARG A 170 20.92 41.04 26.20
N ARG A 171 19.95 41.23 25.30
CA ARG A 171 19.44 42.56 24.93
C ARG A 171 18.56 43.15 26.04
N CYS A 172 17.78 42.34 26.75
CA CYS A 172 17.02 42.74 27.94
C CYS A 172 17.93 42.98 29.16
N ALA A 173 18.99 42.19 29.34
CA ALA A 173 20.00 42.42 30.39
C ALA A 173 20.78 43.71 30.16
N ALA A 174 21.07 44.07 28.90
CA ALA A 174 21.67 45.36 28.56
C ALA A 174 20.71 46.55 28.80
N VAL A 175 19.40 46.37 28.65
CA VAL A 175 18.39 47.42 28.91
C VAL A 175 18.15 47.65 30.40
N ASN A 176 18.34 46.63 31.25
CA ASN A 176 18.20 46.76 32.71
C ASN A 176 19.50 47.23 33.42
N ALA A 177 20.54 47.59 32.67
CA ALA A 177 21.82 48.05 33.22
C ALA A 177 21.99 49.58 33.24
N ASP A 178 21.00 50.33 32.74
CA ASP A 178 21.00 51.80 32.82
C ASP A 178 20.26 52.25 34.09
N PRO A 179 20.94 52.91 35.05
CA PRO A 179 20.32 53.39 36.28
C PRO A 179 19.80 54.81 36.06
N TRP A 180 18.61 54.95 35.49
CA TRP A 180 17.75 56.13 35.62
C TRP A 180 16.28 55.73 35.63
#